data_AF-A0A3A4PDB2-F1
#
_entry.id   AF-A0A3A4PDB2-F1
#
_cell.length_a   1.000
_cell.length_b   1.000
_cell.length_c   1.000
_cell.angle_alpha   90.00
_cell.angle_beta   90.00
_cell.angle_gamma   90.00
#
_symmetry.space_group_name_H-M   'P 1'
#
loop_
_entity.id
_entity.type
_entity.pdbx_description
1 polymer ?
#
loop_
_entity_poly.entity_id
_entity_poly.type
_entity_poly.pdbx_seq_one_letter_code
_entity_poly.pdbx_strand_id
1 'polypeptide(L)'
;MKHKIIYTALAALVLAGFLIFMFLAGILHAPVRVEEIERVSSPDIAPHMIVDAVITQSDAGATTSFVYHVFLVPKGHVPEKEDEVFTADKVRDLRVTWREPRFLEIRYERARIFYFRNFWTRKKMLSYVVEIRLVPQNESFSLGYP
;
A
#
# COMPACT_ATOMS: atom_id res chain seq x y z
N MET A 1 -26.63 28.89 47.64
CA MET A 1 -26.39 27.44 47.38
C MET A 1 -26.77 27.00 45.97
N LYS A 2 -27.97 27.30 45.47
CA LYS A 2 -28.45 26.90 44.13
C LYS A 2 -27.55 27.32 42.95
N HIS A 3 -27.02 28.55 42.96
CA HIS A 3 -26.13 29.02 41.90
C HIS A 3 -24.83 28.20 41.78
N LYS A 4 -24.22 27.80 42.89
CA LYS A 4 -22.99 26.98 42.87
C LYS A 4 -23.21 25.61 42.22
N ILE A 5 -24.37 24.99 42.47
CA ILE A 5 -24.74 23.69 41.90
C ILE A 5 -24.92 23.78 40.38
N ILE A 6 -25.53 24.88 39.89
CA ILE A 6 -25.72 25.12 38.46
C ILE A 6 -24.37 25.31 37.75
N TYR A 7 -23.45 26.09 38.32
CA TYR A 7 -22.13 26.29 37.71
C TYR A 7 -21.29 25.01 37.68
N THR A 8 -21.35 24.18 38.73
CA THR A 8 -20.64 22.88 38.74
C THR A 8 -21.20 21.91 37.72
N ALA A 9 -22.53 21.87 37.52
CA ALA A 9 -23.16 21.00 36.53
C ALA A 9 -22.80 21.44 35.10
N LEU A 10 -22.80 22.75 34.83
CA LEU A 10 -22.42 23.31 33.53
C LEU A 10 -20.93 23.02 33.21
N ALA A 11 -20.04 23.20 34.19
CA ALA A 11 -18.61 22.92 34.02
C ALA A 11 -18.35 21.43 33.72
N ALA A 12 -19.06 20.52 34.40
CA ALA A 12 -18.95 19.09 34.13
C ALA A 12 -19.42 18.72 32.72
N LEU A 13 -20.47 19.38 32.21
CA LEU A 13 -21.02 19.12 30.88
C LEU A 13 -20.09 19.62 29.77
N VAL A 14 -19.47 20.78 29.95
CA VAL A 14 -18.43 21.30 29.05
C VAL A 14 -17.20 20.37 29.05
N LEU A 15 -16.76 19.92 30.22
CA LEU A 15 -15.64 18.99 30.34
C LEU A 15 -15.94 17.64 29.66
N ALA A 16 -17.15 17.09 29.86
CA ALA A 16 -17.58 15.86 29.21
C ALA A 16 -17.64 16.03 27.68
N GLY A 17 -18.19 17.14 27.19
CA GLY A 17 -18.21 17.46 25.75
C GLY A 17 -16.80 17.57 25.16
N PHE A 18 -15.87 18.22 25.87
CA PHE A 18 -14.47 18.32 25.46
C PHE A 18 -13.77 16.97 25.42
N LEU A 19 -14.01 16.10 26.41
CA LEU A 19 -13.46 14.73 26.44
C LEU A 19 -14.01 13.86 25.31
N ILE A 20 -15.32 13.95 25.01
CA ILE A 20 -15.95 13.25 23.89
C ILE A 20 -15.37 13.74 22.56
N PHE A 21 -15.20 15.06 22.40
CA PHE A 21 -14.59 15.63 21.20
C PHE A 21 -13.13 15.17 21.03
N MET A 22 -12.33 15.17 22.10
CA MET A 22 -10.95 14.66 22.06
C MET A 22 -10.89 13.17 21.70
N PHE A 23 -11.81 12.37 22.25
CA PHE A 23 -11.91 10.95 21.93
C PHE A 23 -12.30 10.72 20.46
N LEU A 24 -13.28 11.46 19.94
CA LEU A 24 -13.70 11.41 18.53
C LEU A 24 -12.60 11.90 17.58
N ALA A 25 -11.89 12.98 17.93
CA ALA A 25 -10.76 13.49 17.14
C ALA A 25 -9.58 12.51 17.10
N GLY A 26 -9.36 11.75 18.18
CA GLY A 26 -8.35 10.69 18.23
C GLY A 26 -8.68 9.50 17.31
N ILE A 27 -9.97 9.15 17.17
CA ILE A 27 -10.42 8.10 16.23
C ILE A 27 -10.19 8.52 14.76
N LEU A 28 -10.27 9.83 14.45
CA LEU A 28 -10.00 10.33 13.10
C LEU A 28 -8.54 10.24 12.64
N HIS A 29 -7.59 10.01 13.56
CA HIS A 29 -6.15 9.89 13.26
C HIS A 29 -5.65 8.45 13.41
N ALA A 30 -6.43 7.46 13.02
CA ALA A 30 -5.91 6.11 12.89
C ALA A 30 -4.82 6.10 11.80
N PRO A 31 -3.57 5.67 12.11
CA PRO A 31 -2.52 5.63 11.10
C PRO A 31 -2.88 4.62 10.00
N VAL A 32 -2.56 4.97 8.75
CA VAL A 32 -2.67 4.04 7.63
C VAL A 32 -1.81 2.82 7.95
N ARG A 33 -2.44 1.65 8.02
CA ARG A 33 -1.72 0.40 8.26
C ARG A 33 -1.17 -0.08 6.93
N VAL A 34 0.12 -0.38 6.89
CA VAL A 34 0.78 -0.98 5.72
C VAL A 34 1.31 -2.35 6.13
N GLU A 35 0.91 -3.37 5.40
CA GLU A 35 1.30 -4.76 5.63
C GLU A 35 2.00 -5.32 4.39
N GLU A 36 3.13 -6.01 4.59
CA GLU A 36 3.77 -6.80 3.53
C GLU A 36 3.05 -8.14 3.42
N ILE A 37 2.45 -8.39 2.25
CA ILE A 37 1.64 -9.59 2.00
C ILE A 37 2.39 -10.66 1.22
N GLU A 38 3.34 -10.27 0.38
CA GLU A 38 4.14 -11.21 -0.41
C GLU A 38 5.53 -10.64 -0.72
N ARG A 39 6.54 -11.51 -0.70
CA ARG A 39 7.91 -11.20 -1.16
C ARG A 39 8.45 -12.34 -2.00
N VAL A 40 8.85 -12.04 -3.23
CA VAL A 40 9.41 -13.02 -4.17
C VAL A 40 10.76 -12.53 -4.68
N SER A 41 11.83 -13.26 -4.35
CA SER A 41 13.17 -12.97 -4.86
C SER A 41 13.31 -13.34 -6.33
N SER A 42 14.05 -12.54 -7.07
CA SER A 42 14.41 -12.82 -8.45
C SER A 42 15.30 -14.07 -8.56
N PRO A 43 15.26 -14.80 -9.69
CA PRO A 43 16.06 -15.99 -9.91
C PRO A 43 17.53 -15.67 -10.28
N ASP A 44 17.99 -14.45 -10.04
CA ASP A 44 19.36 -14.03 -10.36
C ASP A 44 20.40 -14.78 -9.51
N ILE A 45 21.48 -15.18 -10.17
CA ILE A 45 22.55 -15.99 -9.58
C ILE A 45 23.67 -15.12 -8.97
N ALA A 46 23.72 -13.84 -9.33
CA ALA A 46 24.74 -12.91 -8.85
C ALA A 46 24.34 -12.36 -7.46
N PRO A 47 25.13 -12.63 -6.39
CA PRO A 47 24.70 -12.39 -5.01
C PRO A 47 24.46 -10.90 -4.66
N HIS A 48 24.99 -9.98 -5.46
CA HIS A 48 24.84 -8.52 -5.29
C HIS A 48 23.79 -7.89 -6.23
N MET A 49 23.07 -8.71 -7.01
CA MET A 49 22.08 -8.26 -7.98
C MET A 49 20.71 -8.92 -7.80
N ILE A 50 20.49 -9.61 -6.68
CA ILE A 50 19.19 -10.21 -6.38
C ILE A 50 18.22 -9.11 -5.94
N VAL A 51 17.06 -9.07 -6.59
CA VAL A 51 16.00 -8.11 -6.34
C VAL A 51 14.78 -8.85 -5.82
N ASP A 52 14.15 -8.35 -4.76
CA ASP A 52 12.87 -8.83 -4.30
C ASP A 52 11.74 -8.00 -4.91
N ALA A 53 10.71 -8.68 -5.41
CA ALA A 53 9.41 -8.09 -5.67
C ALA A 53 8.58 -8.20 -4.39
N VAL A 54 8.13 -7.06 -3.87
CA VAL A 54 7.41 -6.97 -2.60
C VAL A 54 6.01 -6.41 -2.87
N ILE A 55 4.99 -7.14 -2.46
CA ILE A 55 3.62 -6.65 -2.46
C ILE A 55 3.30 -6.14 -1.06
N THR A 56 2.82 -4.90 -0.97
CA THR A 56 2.23 -4.38 0.26
C THR A 56 0.78 -3.99 0.05
N GLN A 57 0.03 -4.01 1.13
CA GLN A 57 -1.35 -3.59 1.21
C GLN A 57 -1.46 -2.46 2.23
N SER A 58 -2.14 -1.38 1.87
CA SER A 58 -2.46 -0.30 2.80
C SER A 58 -3.97 -0.20 3.06
N ASP A 59 -4.31 0.00 4.33
CA ASP A 59 -5.68 0.20 4.82
C ASP A 59 -5.82 1.61 5.40
N ALA A 60 -6.63 2.44 4.72
CA ALA A 60 -6.95 3.80 5.16
C ALA A 60 -8.27 3.88 5.97
N GLY A 61 -8.86 2.73 6.33
CA GLY A 61 -10.00 2.62 7.23
C GLY A 61 -11.29 2.17 6.55
N ALA A 62 -12.34 2.06 7.38
CA ALA A 62 -13.59 1.33 7.10
C ALA A 62 -14.36 1.74 5.83
N THR A 63 -14.17 2.95 5.31
CA THR A 63 -14.89 3.46 4.13
C THR A 63 -14.07 3.43 2.85
N THR A 64 -12.83 2.93 2.90
CA THR A 64 -11.90 2.92 1.77
C THR A 64 -11.57 1.50 1.35
N SER A 65 -11.28 1.28 0.06
CA SER A 65 -10.70 0.01 -0.37
C SER A 65 -9.22 -0.03 -0.04
N PHE A 66 -8.72 -1.23 0.22
CA PHE A 66 -7.28 -1.47 0.27
C PHE A 66 -6.59 -1.00 -1.01
N VAL A 67 -5.44 -0.35 -0.83
CA VAL A 67 -4.53 0.01 -1.92
C VAL A 67 -3.36 -0.95 -1.89
N TYR A 68 -3.07 -1.54 -3.04
CA TYR A 68 -1.97 -2.47 -3.23
C TYR A 68 -0.82 -1.76 -3.94
N HIS A 69 0.39 -2.02 -3.45
CA HIS A 69 1.61 -1.52 -4.02
C HIS A 69 2.52 -2.69 -4.35
N VAL A 70 3.25 -2.60 -5.46
CA VAL A 70 4.37 -3.50 -5.75
C VAL A 70 5.64 -2.68 -5.80
N PHE A 71 6.67 -3.16 -5.12
CA PHE A 71 8.00 -2.57 -5.07
C PHE A 71 9.03 -3.55 -5.61
N LEU A 72 10.08 -3.02 -6.21
CA LEU A 72 11.30 -3.77 -6.48
C LEU A 72 12.41 -3.22 -5.61
N VAL A 73 13.01 -4.08 -4.78
CA VAL A 73 14.04 -3.68 -3.82
C VAL A 73 15.22 -4.64 -3.89
N PRO A 74 16.45 -4.21 -3.55
CA PRO A 74 17.53 -5.17 -3.35
C PRO A 74 17.14 -6.19 -2.27
N LYS A 75 17.60 -7.43 -2.42
CA LYS A 75 17.22 -8.53 -1.52
C LYS A 75 17.30 -8.13 -0.03
N GLY A 76 16.22 -8.40 0.71
CA GLY A 76 16.11 -8.16 2.14
C GLY A 76 15.95 -6.69 2.56
N HIS A 77 15.87 -5.75 1.62
CA HIS A 77 15.64 -4.34 1.95
C HIS A 77 14.16 -4.03 2.16
N VAL A 78 13.90 -2.98 2.94
CA VAL A 78 12.57 -2.40 3.17
C VAL A 78 12.19 -1.55 1.95
N PRO A 79 10.95 -1.68 1.43
CA PRO A 79 10.48 -0.82 0.35
C PRO A 79 10.42 0.66 0.69
N GLU A 80 10.94 1.49 -0.20
CA GLU A 80 10.79 2.95 -0.18
C GLU A 80 9.89 3.42 -1.34
N LYS A 81 9.36 4.65 -1.26
CA LYS A 81 8.45 5.17 -2.30
C LYS A 81 9.09 5.21 -3.68
N GLU A 82 10.41 5.43 -3.76
CA GLU A 82 11.17 5.43 -5.02
C GLU A 82 11.28 4.05 -5.68
N ASP A 83 11.04 2.97 -4.92
CA ASP A 83 11.08 1.58 -5.37
C ASP A 83 9.74 1.09 -5.92
N GLU A 84 8.66 1.87 -5.77
CA GLU A 84 7.31 1.52 -6.24
C GLU A 84 7.26 1.35 -7.75
N VAL A 85 6.78 0.21 -8.25
CA VAL A 85 6.61 -0.06 -9.69
C VAL A 85 5.15 -0.11 -10.11
N PHE A 86 4.23 -0.29 -9.17
CA PHE A 86 2.80 -0.43 -9.43
C PHE A 86 2.00 -0.01 -8.20
N THR A 87 0.89 0.71 -8.43
CA THR A 87 -0.12 1.02 -7.40
C THR A 87 -1.51 0.87 -7.98
N ALA A 88 -2.38 0.16 -7.28
CA ALA A 88 -3.77 -0.04 -7.68
C ALA A 88 -4.69 -0.26 -6.49
N ASP A 89 -5.98 -0.04 -6.68
CA ASP A 89 -7.01 -0.54 -5.77
C ASP A 89 -8.05 -1.39 -6.52
N LYS A 90 -9.05 -1.88 -5.78
CA LYS A 90 -10.07 -2.80 -6.30
C LYS A 90 -9.43 -4.00 -7.02
N VAL A 91 -8.29 -4.46 -6.48
CA VAL A 91 -7.49 -5.52 -7.07
C VAL A 91 -8.04 -6.88 -6.69
N ARG A 92 -8.11 -7.79 -7.66
CA ARG A 92 -8.47 -9.19 -7.49
C ARG A 92 -7.36 -10.08 -8.02
N ASP A 93 -6.96 -11.06 -7.20
CA ASP A 93 -5.94 -12.07 -7.50
C ASP A 93 -4.59 -11.48 -7.96
N LEU A 94 -4.12 -10.44 -7.27
CA LEU A 94 -2.80 -9.86 -7.50
C LEU A 94 -1.71 -10.88 -7.18
N ARG A 95 -0.80 -11.11 -8.11
CA ARG A 95 0.41 -11.89 -7.91
C ARG A 95 1.58 -11.29 -8.67
N VAL A 96 2.78 -11.49 -8.15
CA VAL A 96 4.02 -11.17 -8.84
C VAL A 96 4.78 -12.45 -9.16
N THR A 97 5.37 -12.53 -10.34
CA THR A 97 6.14 -13.72 -10.74
C THR A 97 7.34 -13.31 -11.58
N TRP A 98 8.51 -13.77 -11.18
CA TRP A 98 9.70 -13.67 -12.02
C TRP A 98 9.64 -14.75 -13.10
N ARG A 99 9.66 -14.34 -14.37
CA ARG A 99 9.69 -15.28 -15.50
C ARG A 99 11.10 -15.72 -15.82
N GLU A 100 12.03 -14.80 -15.70
CA GLU A 100 13.45 -14.97 -15.91
C GLU A 100 14.20 -13.86 -15.13
N PRO A 101 15.53 -13.93 -15.00
CA PRO A 101 16.30 -12.85 -14.37
C PRO A 101 15.95 -11.51 -15.01
N ARG A 102 15.69 -10.50 -14.19
CA ARG A 102 15.34 -9.13 -14.63
C ARG A 102 14.02 -8.99 -15.40
N PHE A 103 13.14 -10.00 -15.39
CA PHE A 103 11.81 -9.89 -15.99
C PHE A 103 10.71 -10.30 -15.01
N LEU A 104 9.95 -9.31 -14.56
CA LEU A 104 8.84 -9.47 -13.63
C LEU A 104 7.49 -9.33 -14.34
N GLU A 105 6.60 -10.26 -14.08
CA GLU A 105 5.19 -10.12 -14.43
C GLU A 105 4.36 -9.75 -13.20
N ILE A 106 3.49 -8.75 -13.35
CA ILE A 106 2.42 -8.43 -12.39
C ILE A 106 1.12 -8.95 -12.98
N ARG A 107 0.58 -10.01 -12.37
CA ARG A 107 -0.64 -10.70 -12.79
C ARG A 107 -1.80 -10.30 -11.90
N TYR A 108 -2.96 -10.09 -12.50
CA TYR A 108 -4.19 -9.76 -11.78
C TYR A 108 -5.40 -10.15 -12.63
N GLU A 109 -6.52 -10.48 -11.98
CA GLU A 109 -7.79 -10.67 -12.67
C GLU A 109 -8.42 -9.30 -13.00
N ARG A 110 -8.41 -8.40 -12.02
CA ARG A 110 -8.96 -7.04 -12.13
C ARG A 110 -8.18 -6.09 -11.24
N ALA A 111 -7.97 -4.86 -11.68
CA ALA A 111 -7.32 -3.80 -10.90
C ALA A 111 -7.69 -2.42 -11.46
N ARG A 112 -7.88 -1.43 -10.58
CA ARG A 112 -7.87 -0.01 -10.97
C ARG A 112 -6.48 0.55 -10.70
N ILE A 113 -5.69 0.66 -11.76
CA ILE A 113 -4.28 1.03 -11.70
C ILE A 113 -4.14 2.55 -11.70
N PHE A 114 -3.42 3.09 -10.72
CA PHE A 114 -3.12 4.52 -10.61
C PHE A 114 -1.70 4.85 -11.03
N TYR A 115 -0.77 3.90 -10.85
CA TYR A 115 0.63 4.07 -11.18
C TYR A 115 1.20 2.76 -11.70
N PHE A 116 2.03 2.87 -12.74
CA PHE A 116 2.80 1.77 -13.28
C PHE A 116 4.07 2.30 -13.96
N ARG A 117 5.18 1.58 -13.80
CA ARG A 117 6.38 1.73 -14.63
C ARG A 117 6.86 0.38 -15.14
N ASN A 118 7.29 0.39 -16.39
CA ASN A 118 7.68 -0.78 -17.15
C ASN A 118 9.14 -1.16 -16.89
N PHE A 119 9.93 -0.23 -16.34
CA PHE A 119 11.34 -0.43 -16.07
C PHE A 119 11.67 0.07 -14.67
N TRP A 120 12.51 -0.70 -13.99
CA TRP A 120 13.06 -0.33 -12.69
C TRP A 120 14.58 -0.41 -12.71
N THR A 121 15.21 0.56 -12.07
CA THR A 121 16.64 0.58 -11.78
C THR A 121 16.85 1.38 -10.50
N ARG A 122 17.85 1.01 -9.70
CA ARG A 122 18.26 1.80 -8.52
C ARG A 122 19.51 2.60 -8.84
N LYS A 123 19.67 3.80 -8.24
CA LYS A 123 20.86 4.65 -8.47
C LYS A 123 22.19 3.95 -8.22
N LYS A 124 22.24 3.02 -7.25
CA LYS A 124 23.44 2.22 -6.94
C LYS A 124 23.66 1.03 -7.90
N MET A 125 22.71 0.75 -8.79
CA MET A 125 22.70 -0.39 -9.72
C MET A 125 22.23 0.04 -11.12
N LEU A 126 22.79 1.14 -11.66
CA LEU A 126 22.35 1.70 -12.95
C LEU A 126 22.45 0.73 -14.14
N SER A 127 23.34 -0.28 -14.07
CA SER A 127 23.48 -1.32 -15.10
C SER A 127 22.51 -2.49 -14.95
N TYR A 128 21.71 -2.51 -13.88
CA TYR A 128 20.74 -3.56 -13.59
C TYR A 128 19.33 -3.01 -13.77
N VAL A 129 18.80 -3.22 -14.97
CA VAL A 129 17.43 -2.83 -15.33
C VAL A 129 16.53 -4.06 -15.25
N VAL A 130 15.43 -3.94 -14.53
CA VAL A 130 14.35 -4.92 -14.50
C VAL A 130 13.22 -4.45 -15.41
N GLU A 131 12.81 -5.29 -16.35
CA GLU A 131 11.57 -5.10 -17.11
C GLU A 131 10.39 -5.63 -16.30
N ILE A 132 9.32 -4.85 -16.25
CA ILE A 132 8.04 -5.20 -15.62
C ILE A 132 6.94 -5.19 -16.67
N ARG A 133 6.12 -6.25 -16.69
CA ARG A 133 4.97 -6.35 -17.57
C ARG A 133 3.69 -6.62 -16.80
N LEU A 134 2.64 -5.88 -17.14
CA LEU A 134 1.28 -6.18 -16.69
C LEU A 134 0.73 -7.34 -17.51
N VAL A 135 0.20 -8.35 -16.83
CA VAL A 135 -0.39 -9.54 -17.46
C VAL A 135 -1.79 -9.73 -16.87
N PRO A 136 -2.80 -8.97 -17.36
CA PRO A 136 -4.19 -9.19 -16.95
C PRO A 136 -4.62 -10.59 -17.37
N GLN A 137 -5.33 -11.31 -16.50
CA GLN A 137 -5.81 -12.67 -16.80
C GLN A 137 -7.00 -12.68 -17.75
N ASN A 138 -7.75 -11.57 -17.79
CA ASN A 138 -8.94 -11.41 -18.61
C ASN A 138 -8.79 -10.14 -19.46
N GLU A 139 -9.21 -10.18 -20.73
CA GLU A 139 -9.20 -9.00 -21.62
C GLU A 139 -10.35 -8.02 -21.35
N SER A 140 -11.30 -8.41 -20.49
CA SER A 140 -12.43 -7.59 -20.05
C SER A 140 -11.95 -6.35 -19.30
N PHE A 141 -12.38 -5.17 -19.74
CA PHE A 141 -11.99 -3.86 -19.19
C PHE A 141 -11.84 -3.84 -17.65
N SER A 142 -10.75 -3.25 -17.19
CA SER A 142 -10.39 -2.99 -15.78
C SER A 142 -11.36 -2.05 -15.03
N LEU A 143 -12.44 -1.59 -15.68
CA LEU A 143 -13.52 -0.78 -15.11
C LEU A 143 -14.87 -1.48 -15.26
N GLY A 144 -15.13 -2.51 -14.46
CA GLY A 144 -16.49 -3.04 -14.27
C GLY A 144 -17.24 -2.27 -13.18
N TYR A 145 -17.82 -1.12 -13.47
CA TYR A 145 -18.93 -0.66 -12.62
C TYR A 145 -20.03 -1.74 -12.70
N PRO A 146 -20.56 -2.25 -11.58
CA PRO A 146 -21.85 -2.92 -11.61
C PRO A 146 -22.96 -1.93 -12.01
#